data_AF-A0A4V0XP10-F1
#
_entry.id   AF-A0A4V0XP10-F1
#
_cell.length_a   1.000
_cell.length_b   1.000
_cell.length_c   1.000
_cell.angle_alpha   90.00
_cell.angle_beta   90.00
_cell.angle_gamma   90.00
#
_symmetry.space_group_name_H-M   'P 1'
#
loop_
_entity.id
_entity.type
_entity.pdbx_description
1 polymer ?
#
loop_
_entity_poly.entity_id
_entity_poly.type
_entity_poly.pdbx_seq_one_letter_code
_entity_poly.pdbx_strand_id
1 'polypeptide(L)' 'MKTAISIPDDVFVQAERLSRRKRLSRSELYTTAIRRYVEHESGQGITERLNQVYGITQEYDRALESAGLADLPRDEW' A
#
# COMPACT_ATOMS: atom_id res chain seq x y z
N MET A 1 -12.87 -13.15 16.24
CA MET A 1 -14.17 -13.52 15.64
C MET A 1 -14.02 -14.87 14.93
N LYS A 2 -15.05 -15.72 14.93
CA LYS A 2 -15.07 -16.98 14.16
C LYS A 2 -16.12 -16.86 13.06
N THR A 3 -15.74 -17.16 11.83
CA THR A 3 -16.60 -17.06 10.65
C THR A 3 -16.45 -18.34 9.83
N ALA A 4 -17.57 -18.92 9.39
CA ALA A 4 -17.54 -20.02 8.43
C ALA A 4 -17.52 -19.44 7.01
N ILE A 5 -16.62 -19.94 6.17
CA ILE A 5 -16.50 -19.55 4.76
C ILE A 5 -16.57 -20.79 3.89
N SER A 6 -17.22 -20.69 2.75
CA SER A 6 -17.17 -21.72 1.71
C SER A 6 -15.95 -21.47 0.83
N ILE A 7 -15.16 -22.51 0.57
CA ILE A 7 -14.02 -22.47 -0.35
C ILE A 7 -14.05 -23.72 -1.22
N PRO A 8 -13.53 -23.65 -2.46
CA PRO A 8 -13.37 -24.83 -3.30
C PRO A 8 -12.53 -25.93 -2.64
N ASP A 9 -12.87 -27.19 -2.90
CA ASP A 9 -12.21 -28.36 -2.29
C ASP A 9 -10.72 -28.44 -2.65
N ASP A 10 -10.37 -28.09 -3.90
CA ASP A 10 -8.98 -28.07 -4.36
C ASP A 10 -8.14 -27.04 -3.60
N VAL A 11 -8.71 -25.87 -3.30
CA VAL A 11 -8.08 -24.84 -2.47
C VAL A 11 -7.89 -25.34 -1.05
N PHE A 12 -8.93 -25.94 -0.45
CA PHE A 12 -8.84 -26.51 0.89
C PHE A 12 -7.75 -27.59 0.99
N VAL A 13 -7.69 -28.52 0.05
CA VAL A 13 -6.68 -29.59 0.03
C VAL A 13 -5.26 -29.02 -0.10
N GLN A 14 -5.07 -28.01 -0.93
CA GLN A 14 -3.77 -27.35 -1.07
C GLN A 14 -3.35 -26.62 0.21
N ALA A 15 -4.29 -25.92 0.84
CA ALA A 15 -4.08 -25.24 2.12
C ALA A 15 -3.72 -26.23 3.25
N GLU A 16 -4.41 -27.38 3.34
CA GLU A 16 -4.11 -28.44 4.31
C GLU A 16 -2.70 -29.02 4.13
N ARG A 17 -2.28 -29.24 2.88
CA ARG A 17 -0.92 -29.71 2.61
C ARG A 17 0.11 -28.65 3.02
N LEU A 18 -0.15 -27.38 2.76
CA LEU A 18 0.74 -26.29 3.10
C LEU A 18 0.85 -26.07 4.62
N SER A 19 -0.28 -26.07 5.34
CA SER A 19 -0.31 -25.90 6.80
C SER A 19 0.52 -26.97 7.49
N ARG A 20 0.37 -28.24 7.08
CA ARG A 20 1.18 -29.36 7.60
C ARG A 20 2.67 -29.19 7.33
N ARG A 21 3.06 -28.82 6.09
CA ARG A 21 4.47 -28.60 5.75
C ARG A 21 5.08 -27.45 6.55
N LYS A 22 4.32 -26.39 6.82
CA LYS A 22 4.77 -25.22 7.57
C LYS A 22 4.54 -25.33 9.09
N ARG A 23 3.94 -26.43 9.57
CA ARG A 23 3.54 -26.64 10.97
C ARG A 23 2.64 -25.52 11.52
N LEU A 24 1.78 -24.97 10.67
CA LEU A 24 0.82 -23.92 11.03
C LEU A 24 -0.53 -24.55 11.32
N SER A 25 -1.31 -23.93 12.22
CA SER A 25 -2.72 -24.26 12.33
C SER A 25 -3.48 -23.79 11.08
N ARG A 26 -4.63 -24.41 10.80
CA ARG A 26 -5.51 -23.99 9.68
C ARG A 26 -5.91 -22.52 9.80
N SER A 27 -6.36 -22.11 10.98
CA SER A 27 -6.75 -20.73 11.27
C SER A 27 -5.61 -19.75 11.07
N GLU A 28 -4.39 -20.12 11.47
CA GLU A 28 -3.21 -19.27 11.30
C GLU A 28 -2.87 -19.10 9.82
N LEU A 29 -2.83 -20.19 9.05
CA LEU A 29 -2.58 -20.13 7.61
C LEU A 29 -3.57 -19.19 6.90
N TYR A 30 -4.87 -19.38 7.12
CA TYR A 30 -5.90 -18.54 6.49
C TYR A 30 -5.82 -17.08 6.95
N THR A 31 -5.58 -16.84 8.25
CA THR A 31 -5.42 -15.49 8.78
C THR A 31 -4.23 -14.77 8.14
N THR A 32 -3.10 -15.46 8.01
CA THR A 32 -1.91 -14.90 7.35
C THR A 32 -2.15 -14.61 5.88
N ALA A 33 -2.84 -15.51 5.16
CA ALA A 33 -3.17 -15.30 3.75
C ALA A 33 -4.08 -14.08 3.56
N ILE A 34 -5.15 -13.97 4.34
CA ILE A 34 -6.08 -12.84 4.28
C ILE A 34 -5.36 -11.54 4.62
N ARG A 35 -4.53 -11.52 5.68
CA ARG A 35 -3.77 -10.31 6.05
C ARG A 35 -2.88 -9.84 4.91
N ARG A 36 -2.11 -10.75 4.31
CA ARG A 36 -1.22 -10.41 3.17
C ARG A 36 -2.00 -9.92 1.97
N TYR A 37 -3.14 -10.53 1.67
CA TYR A 37 -4.00 -10.09 0.58
C TYR A 37 -4.53 -8.67 0.83
N VAL A 38 -5.08 -8.41 2.01
CA VAL A 38 -5.55 -7.07 2.40
C VAL A 38 -4.42 -6.05 2.37
N GLU A 39 -3.24 -6.39 2.89
CA GLU A 39 -2.07 -5.51 2.86
C GLU A 39 -1.66 -5.18 1.43
N HIS A 40 -1.62 -6.19 0.55
CA HIS A 40 -1.31 -6.03 -0.87
C HIS A 40 -2.30 -5.08 -1.57
N GLU A 41 -3.60 -5.31 -1.39
CA GLU A 41 -4.65 -4.45 -1.95
C GLU A 41 -4.63 -3.04 -1.33
N SER A 42 -4.31 -2.94 -0.03
CA SER A 42 -4.18 -1.66 0.66
C SER A 42 -2.93 -0.87 0.27
N GLY A 43 -2.00 -1.49 -0.48
CA GLY A 43 -0.82 -0.84 -1.07
C GLY A 43 -1.16 0.33 -2.00
N GLN A 44 -2.42 0.47 -2.43
CA GLN A 44 -2.92 1.71 -3.03
C GLN A 44 -2.74 2.92 -2.10
N GLY A 45 -2.87 2.77 -0.79
CA GLY A 45 -2.71 3.86 0.17
C GLY A 45 -1.26 4.35 0.37
N ILE A 46 -0.25 3.53 0.09
CA ILE A 46 1.16 3.98 0.14
C ILE A 46 1.47 4.87 -1.06
N THR A 47 1.04 4.46 -2.26
CA THR A 47 1.17 5.29 -3.46
C THR A 47 0.40 6.60 -3.30
N GLU A 48 -0.83 6.54 -2.79
CA GLU A 48 -1.64 7.75 -2.48
C GLU A 48 -0.95 8.66 -1.46
N ARG A 49 -0.40 8.11 -0.38
CA ARG A 49 0.34 8.88 0.64
C ARG A 49 1.63 9.47 0.11
N LEU A 50 2.37 8.71 -0.69
CA LEU A 50 3.57 9.23 -1.37
C LEU A 50 3.19 10.34 -2.35
N ASN A 51 2.12 10.18 -3.13
CA ASN A 51 1.61 11.21 -4.01
C ASN A 51 1.17 12.47 -3.24
N GLN A 52 0.57 12.34 -2.05
CA GLN A 52 0.27 13.49 -1.20
C GLN A 52 1.54 14.21 -0.74
N VAL A 53 2.54 13.47 -0.26
CA VAL A 53 3.82 14.06 0.21
C VAL A 53 4.55 14.75 -0.94
N TYR A 54 4.73 14.06 -2.07
CA TYR A 54 5.42 14.63 -3.23
C TYR A 54 4.62 15.72 -3.95
N GLY A 55 3.29 15.64 -3.93
CA GLY A 55 2.41 16.69 -4.47
C GLY A 55 2.56 18.01 -3.71
N ILE A 56 2.64 17.96 -2.38
CA ILE A 56 2.87 19.13 -1.54
C ILE A 56 4.26 19.73 -1.82
N THR A 57 5.29 18.90 -1.98
CA THR A 57 6.65 19.38 -2.32
C THR A 57 6.67 20.11 -3.66
N GLN A 58 6.00 19.57 -4.70
CA GLN A 58 5.94 20.24 -6.00
C GLN A 58 5.18 21.57 -5.99
N GLU A 59 4.12 21.69 -5.17
CA GLU A 59 3.41 22.96 -4.99
C GLU A 59 4.30 24.00 -4.28
N TYR A 60 5.04 23.57 -3.26
CA TYR A 60 5.99 24.44 -2.54
C TYR A 60 7.12 24.92 -3.46
N ASP A 61 7.73 24.02 -4.25
CA ASP A 61 8.79 24.36 -5.19
C ASP A 61 8.30 25.37 -6.25
N ARG A 62 7.11 25.17 -6.83
CA ARG A 62 6.52 26.16 -7.75
C ARG A 62 6.23 27.49 -7.08
N ALA A 63 5.73 27.48 -5.84
CA ALA A 63 5.45 28.71 -5.11
C ALA A 63 6.76 29.49 -4.84
N LEU A 64 7.82 28.78 -4.46
CA LEU A 64 9.15 29.36 -4.22
C LEU A 64 9.77 29.90 -5.52
N GLU A 65 9.68 29.16 -6.62
CA GLU A 65 10.10 29.62 -7.95
C GLU A 65 9.34 30.89 -8.36
N SER A 66 8.02 30.91 -8.19
CA SER A 66 7.19 32.08 -8.54
C SER A 66 7.50 33.31 -7.70
N ALA A 67 7.81 33.12 -6.41
CA ALA A 67 8.19 34.21 -5.50
C ALA A 67 9.60 34.72 -5.78
N GLY A 68 10.55 33.81 -6.07
CA GLY A 68 11.93 34.18 -6.44
C GLY A 68 11.99 34.97 -7.75
N LEU A 69 11.14 34.65 -8.72
CA LEU A 69 11.02 35.43 -9.97
C LEU A 69 10.41 36.83 -9.76
N ALA A 70 9.61 37.03 -8.71
CA ALA A 70 9.01 38.33 -8.41
C ALA A 70 9.98 39.30 -7.71
N ASP A 71 10.96 38.76 -6.98
CA ASP A 71 11.91 39.53 -6.16
C ASP A 71 13.27 39.74 -6.85
N LEU A 72 13.48 39.12 -8.03
CA LEU A 72 14.65 39.39 -8.84
C LEU A 72 14.56 40.81 -9.42
N PRO A 73 15.54 41.70 -9.14
CA PRO A 73 15.57 43.00 -9.78
C PRO A 73 15.63 42.79 -11.29
N ARG A 74 14.70 43.41 -12.02
CA ARG A 74 14.80 43.46 -13.48
C ARG A 74 16.01 44.32 -13.81
N ASP A 75 17.12 43.67 -14.11
CA ASP A 75 18.26 44.35 -14.69
C ASP A 75 17.85 44.83 -16.09
N GLU A 76 17.64 46.13 -16.23
CA GLU A 76 17.48 46.78 -17.53
C GLU A 76 18.88 46.95 -18.13
N TRP A 77 19.28 45.98 -18.94
CA TRP A 77 20.36 46.15 -19.91
C TRP A 77 19.86 46.91 -21.14
#